data_AF-A0AAD2G0L8-F1
#
_entry.id   AF-A0AAD2G0L8-F1
#
_cell.length_a   1.000
_cell.length_b   1.000
_cell.length_c   1.000
_cell.angle_alpha   90.00
_cell.angle_beta   90.00
_cell.angle_gamma   90.00
#
_symmetry.space_group_name_H-M   'P 1'
#
loop_
_entity.id
_entity.type
_entity.pdbx_description
1 polymer ?
#
loop_
_entity_poly.entity_id
_entity_poly.type
_entity_poly.pdbx_seq_one_letter_code
_entity_poly.pdbx_strand_id
1 'polypeptide(L)'
;MPDPLEYDDKFEFLFQSEVLTYLSLKDDIQPGVRIVSKSWRLACEAYKTAWIEALDAKHSVVVLELMSAKGKMLNSNTAKITGKRDAKSHRYPILVNNWLTGESDILTIKICNLNPTATHRADPEADAPDLLQYSRNAKLRRSHGMMLDQMLMLARYETNTINGNLVPGEFRDFINLPRGHPALAQLNANMWTYWTVPPKLAGLYGRGTVSDLVSMALMNNDPSLVMAKEDKLWPQDGEKGVHLVRNMVRFMRTWSDQRVYGTFWVSHKFKTGSIMTEYRDGNFGQVYLVKGHNSVIAELGPQLPFCCRTTLLPMYDLWTYAGIITAMSVRPSAKQLKDLEAHVKKAILEKTVSWRSPNAEHWRYPPPPFPTNKNTSGEEADLDWSNHEDVYSNPNINTEESEEVTEEHMEIGRRIVKAALSKGGINPDPSPENRWVIRRWGYSYEENPNGMAMFMGGGGPLPVSPVMFEVDHERGKDPNDKYIPTYTLRDILHGVLDAATRWRLPGVIQPDDLGVVRPLEKVLKECFEEEDVNAISVQWYPPPSEEESDYATAFGNDNPF
;
A
#
# COMPACT_ATOMS: atom_id res chain seq x y z
N MET A 1 -55.92 -16.52 33.51
CA MET A 1 -54.68 -15.94 32.96
C MET A 1 -54.84 -15.97 31.45
N PRO A 2 -54.92 -14.83 30.75
CA PRO A 2 -54.90 -14.83 29.30
C PRO A 2 -53.46 -14.83 28.79
N ASP A 3 -53.24 -15.49 27.64
CA ASP A 3 -51.97 -15.66 26.94
C ASP A 3 -51.25 -14.34 26.61
N PRO A 4 -49.91 -14.33 26.54
CA PRO A 4 -49.16 -13.18 26.07
C PRO A 4 -49.36 -13.04 24.56
N LEU A 5 -50.04 -11.96 24.17
CA LEU A 5 -50.15 -11.50 22.78
C LEU A 5 -48.74 -11.40 22.17
N GLU A 6 -48.54 -12.08 21.04
CA GLU A 6 -47.49 -11.77 20.08
C GLU A 6 -47.60 -10.28 19.72
N TYR A 7 -46.69 -9.49 20.27
CA TYR A 7 -46.50 -8.11 19.85
C TYR A 7 -45.78 -8.14 18.50
N ASP A 8 -46.48 -7.67 17.46
CA ASP A 8 -45.97 -7.51 16.11
C ASP A 8 -44.70 -6.62 16.14
N ASP A 9 -43.56 -7.12 15.64
CA ASP A 9 -42.27 -6.42 15.61
C ASP A 9 -42.38 -5.02 14.95
N LYS A 10 -43.36 -4.84 14.07
CA LYS A 10 -43.68 -3.53 13.46
C LYS A 10 -44.24 -2.52 14.46
N PHE A 11 -45.01 -2.98 15.45
CA PHE A 11 -45.61 -2.14 16.49
C PHE A 11 -44.55 -1.69 17.50
N GLU A 12 -43.60 -2.56 17.86
CA GLU A 12 -42.44 -2.20 18.70
C GLU A 12 -41.55 -1.17 18.00
N PHE A 13 -41.28 -1.35 16.71
CA PHE A 13 -40.44 -0.43 15.92
C PHE A 13 -41.09 0.95 15.72
N LEU A 14 -42.39 1.00 15.40
CA LEU A 14 -43.17 2.25 15.30
C LEU A 14 -43.21 2.98 16.65
N PHE A 15 -43.53 2.26 17.72
CA PHE A 15 -43.58 2.82 19.08
C PHE A 15 -42.22 3.34 19.54
N GLN A 16 -41.12 2.63 19.26
CA GLN A 16 -39.76 3.08 19.59
C GLN A 16 -39.35 4.33 18.79
N SER A 17 -39.65 4.38 17.49
CA SER A 17 -39.33 5.53 16.63
C SER A 17 -40.13 6.80 17.04
N GLU A 18 -41.39 6.65 17.41
CA GLU A 18 -42.26 7.76 17.84
C GLU A 18 -41.94 8.24 19.27
N VAL A 19 -41.54 7.33 20.17
CA VAL A 19 -41.07 7.67 21.53
C VAL A 19 -39.74 8.44 21.49
N LEU A 20 -38.81 8.05 20.61
CA LEU A 20 -37.55 8.78 20.39
C LEU A 20 -37.84 10.19 19.83
N THR A 21 -38.79 10.30 18.90
CA THR A 21 -39.28 11.59 18.38
C THR A 21 -39.90 12.44 19.49
N TYR A 22 -40.68 11.85 20.41
CA TYR A 22 -41.26 12.58 21.55
C TYR A 22 -40.20 13.04 22.57
N LEU A 23 -39.08 12.32 22.71
CA LEU A 23 -37.97 12.69 23.57
C LEU A 23 -37.13 13.85 23.02
N SER A 24 -37.02 13.99 21.69
CA SER A 24 -36.28 15.08 21.02
C SER A 24 -37.08 16.39 20.91
N LEU A 25 -38.42 16.32 20.98
CA LEU A 25 -39.33 17.45 20.77
C LEU A 25 -39.43 18.47 21.92
N LYS A 26 -38.72 18.29 23.04
CA LYS A 26 -39.02 19.08 24.26
C LYS A 26 -38.54 20.53 24.22
N ASP A 27 -37.64 20.89 23.31
CA ASP A 27 -36.91 22.16 23.44
C ASP A 27 -37.18 23.27 22.40
N ASP A 28 -37.92 23.10 21.28
CA ASP A 28 -38.27 24.29 20.43
C ASP A 28 -39.38 24.18 19.34
N ILE A 29 -40.21 23.13 19.27
CA ILE A 29 -41.22 23.03 18.18
C ILE A 29 -42.63 23.43 18.60
N GLN A 30 -43.23 24.28 17.76
CA GLN A 30 -44.46 25.04 17.90
C GLN A 30 -45.68 24.28 18.50
N PRO A 31 -46.63 25.00 19.13
CA PRO A 31 -47.85 24.44 19.74
C PRO A 31 -48.71 23.53 18.84
N GLY A 32 -48.51 23.54 17.52
CA GLY A 32 -49.32 22.81 16.54
C GLY A 32 -49.19 21.29 16.53
N VAL A 33 -48.16 20.70 17.15
CA VAL A 33 -47.98 19.22 17.19
C VAL A 33 -48.56 18.59 18.48
N ARG A 34 -49.21 19.38 19.36
CA ARG A 34 -49.84 18.88 20.61
C ARG A 34 -51.23 18.26 20.39
N ILE A 35 -51.35 17.30 19.49
CA ILE A 35 -52.48 16.36 19.48
C ILE A 35 -51.93 14.97 19.73
N VAL A 36 -51.47 14.77 20.96
CA VAL A 36 -51.02 13.47 21.46
C VAL A 36 -51.86 13.19 22.70
N SER A 37 -52.56 12.05 22.72
CA SER A 37 -53.52 11.73 23.78
C SER A 37 -52.86 11.78 25.16
N LYS A 38 -53.61 12.19 26.20
CA LYS A 38 -53.11 12.22 27.59
C LYS A 38 -52.53 10.86 28.00
N SER A 39 -53.13 9.78 27.51
CA SER A 39 -52.69 8.39 27.69
C SER A 39 -51.30 8.13 27.10
N TRP A 40 -51.04 8.63 25.89
CA TRP A 40 -49.75 8.51 25.23
C TRP A 40 -48.67 9.33 25.93
N ARG A 41 -48.99 10.57 26.34
CA ARG A 41 -48.08 11.39 27.14
C ARG A 41 -47.71 10.71 28.46
N LEU A 42 -48.67 10.07 29.12
CA LEU A 42 -48.42 9.28 30.33
C LEU A 42 -47.56 8.05 30.04
N ALA A 43 -47.80 7.35 28.94
CA ALA A 43 -46.97 6.21 28.51
C ALA A 43 -45.52 6.63 28.22
N CYS A 44 -45.30 7.73 27.49
CA CYS A 44 -43.96 8.26 27.21
C CYS A 44 -43.24 8.73 28.48
N GLU A 45 -43.93 9.42 29.40
CA GLU A 45 -43.33 9.84 30.68
C GLU A 45 -43.05 8.64 31.61
N ALA A 46 -43.91 7.61 31.61
CA ALA A 46 -43.67 6.37 32.34
C ALA A 46 -42.47 5.61 31.76
N TYR A 47 -42.39 5.47 30.43
CA TYR A 47 -41.27 4.84 29.74
C TYR A 47 -39.96 5.60 30.02
N LYS A 48 -39.98 6.94 29.93
CA LYS A 48 -38.84 7.80 30.26
C LYS A 48 -38.41 7.63 31.72
N THR A 49 -39.35 7.52 32.65
CA THR A 49 -39.06 7.33 34.08
C THR A 49 -38.41 5.97 34.32
N ALA A 50 -38.95 4.90 33.72
CA ALA A 50 -38.36 3.57 33.75
C ALA A 50 -36.93 3.56 33.20
N TRP A 51 -36.65 4.26 32.10
CA TRP A 51 -35.29 4.38 31.56
C TRP A 51 -34.36 5.23 32.43
N ILE A 52 -34.87 6.31 33.03
CA ILE A 52 -34.08 7.13 33.96
C ILE A 52 -33.61 6.28 35.14
N GLU A 53 -34.46 5.37 35.60
CA GLU A 53 -34.20 4.44 36.71
C GLU A 53 -33.33 3.25 36.29
N ALA A 54 -33.47 2.76 35.05
CA ALA A 54 -32.73 1.60 34.54
C ALA A 54 -31.30 1.91 34.07
N LEU A 55 -31.03 3.13 33.58
CA LEU A 55 -29.70 3.50 33.07
C LEU A 55 -28.69 3.69 34.20
N ASP A 56 -27.82 2.70 34.37
CA ASP A 56 -26.71 2.70 35.32
C ASP A 56 -25.33 2.69 34.64
N ALA A 57 -24.26 2.71 35.43
CA ALA A 57 -22.87 2.75 34.94
C ALA A 57 -22.40 1.47 34.19
N LYS A 58 -23.30 0.50 33.96
CA LYS A 58 -23.02 -0.73 33.21
C LYS A 58 -23.61 -0.70 31.80
N HIS A 59 -24.49 0.24 31.48
CA HIS A 59 -25.15 0.30 30.19
C HIS A 59 -24.29 0.98 29.11
N SER A 60 -24.23 0.35 27.95
CA SER A 60 -23.78 0.95 26.70
C SER A 60 -24.96 1.62 26.00
N VAL A 61 -24.74 2.82 25.46
CA VAL A 61 -25.75 3.64 24.80
C VAL A 61 -25.18 4.19 23.50
N VAL A 62 -26.03 4.38 22.49
CA VAL A 62 -25.62 5.06 21.24
C VAL A 62 -25.94 6.54 21.37
N VAL A 63 -24.97 7.40 21.10
CA VAL A 63 -25.17 8.85 21.09
C VAL A 63 -25.88 9.27 19.80
N LEU A 64 -26.95 10.06 19.91
CA LEU A 64 -27.79 10.47 18.78
C LEU A 64 -27.94 11.99 18.68
N GLU A 65 -28.04 12.46 17.42
CA GLU A 65 -28.60 13.77 17.03
C GLU A 65 -27.99 14.99 17.74
N LEU A 66 -26.71 14.94 18.09
CA LEU A 66 -26.01 16.12 18.59
C LEU A 66 -25.71 17.10 17.44
N MET A 67 -26.08 18.36 17.64
CA MET A 67 -26.00 19.40 16.60
C MET A 67 -24.67 20.16 16.57
N SER A 68 -23.91 20.17 17.68
CA SER A 68 -22.62 20.85 17.74
C SER A 68 -21.57 20.11 16.89
N ALA A 69 -20.54 20.80 16.40
CA ALA A 69 -19.48 20.16 15.60
C ALA A 69 -18.81 19.00 16.36
N LYS A 70 -18.47 19.19 17.64
CA LYS A 70 -17.99 18.11 18.53
C LYS A 70 -19.04 17.02 18.72
N GLY A 71 -20.31 17.38 18.77
CA GLY A 71 -21.43 16.45 18.89
C GLY A 71 -21.63 15.56 17.67
N LYS A 72 -21.55 16.12 16.46
CA LYS A 72 -21.68 15.36 15.21
C LYS A 72 -20.63 14.26 15.07
N MET A 73 -19.42 14.49 15.57
CA MET A 73 -18.35 13.47 15.62
C MET A 73 -18.68 12.29 16.54
N LEU A 74 -19.58 12.49 17.50
CA LEU A 74 -19.96 11.50 18.51
C LEU A 74 -21.24 10.76 18.13
N ASN A 75 -22.02 11.29 17.19
CA ASN A 75 -23.25 10.64 16.75
C ASN A 75 -22.96 9.25 16.17
N SER A 76 -23.84 8.31 16.49
CA SER A 76 -23.74 6.88 16.18
C SER A 76 -22.54 6.18 16.83
N ASN A 77 -21.82 6.82 17.75
CA ASN A 77 -20.81 6.11 18.55
C ASN A 77 -21.45 5.45 19.76
N THR A 78 -20.99 4.25 20.05
CA THR A 78 -21.28 3.54 21.30
C THR A 78 -20.50 4.18 22.45
N ALA A 79 -21.19 4.50 23.53
CA ALA A 79 -20.65 5.14 24.72
C ALA A 79 -21.08 4.37 25.97
N LYS A 80 -20.25 4.39 27.01
CA LYS A 80 -20.57 3.72 28.27
C LYS A 80 -21.00 4.74 29.32
N ILE A 81 -22.13 4.53 29.99
CA ILE A 81 -22.49 5.38 31.11
C ILE A 81 -21.48 5.18 32.24
N THR A 82 -20.92 6.26 32.79
CA THR A 82 -19.87 6.18 33.84
C THR A 82 -20.36 6.51 35.23
N GLY A 83 -21.57 7.04 35.34
CA GLY A 83 -22.10 7.51 36.61
C GLY A 83 -23.59 7.77 36.55
N LYS A 84 -24.16 8.09 37.71
CA LYS A 84 -25.57 8.42 37.85
C LYS A 84 -25.89 9.73 37.13
N ARG A 85 -27.15 9.87 36.72
CA ARG A 85 -27.70 11.13 36.20
C ARG A 85 -27.47 12.26 37.21
N ASP A 86 -26.96 13.37 36.72
CA ASP A 86 -26.87 14.59 37.52
C ASP A 86 -28.29 15.14 37.76
N ALA A 87 -28.66 15.27 39.04
CA ALA A 87 -29.97 15.75 39.46
C ALA A 87 -30.24 17.20 39.01
N LYS A 88 -29.20 18.04 38.90
CA LYS A 88 -29.34 19.46 38.53
C LYS A 88 -29.41 19.66 37.02
N SER A 89 -28.49 19.05 36.27
CA SER A 89 -28.43 19.23 34.82
C SER A 89 -29.28 18.23 34.03
N HIS A 90 -29.82 17.20 34.69
CA HIS A 90 -30.60 16.13 34.09
C HIS A 90 -29.84 15.34 33.00
N ARG A 91 -28.51 15.37 33.03
CA ARG A 91 -27.61 14.72 32.05
C ARG A 91 -26.94 13.49 32.63
N TYR A 92 -26.57 12.56 31.77
CA TYR A 92 -25.77 11.39 32.09
C TYR A 92 -24.30 11.63 31.74
N PRO A 93 -23.35 11.32 32.64
CA PRO A 93 -21.95 11.22 32.27
C PRO A 93 -21.76 9.93 31.45
N ILE A 94 -21.25 10.09 30.23
CA ILE A 94 -20.91 8.98 29.35
C ILE A 94 -19.42 9.05 29.01
N LEU A 95 -18.77 7.90 28.97
CA LEU A 95 -17.43 7.72 28.41
C LEU A 95 -17.59 7.51 26.91
N VAL A 96 -17.08 8.47 26.13
CA VAL A 96 -16.94 8.28 24.68
C VAL A 96 -15.47 8.09 24.37
N ASN A 97 -15.17 6.98 23.69
CA ASN A 97 -13.84 6.75 23.16
C ASN A 97 -13.71 7.55 21.87
N ASN A 98 -12.82 8.54 21.85
CA ASN A 98 -12.47 9.22 20.62
C ASN A 98 -11.49 8.31 19.86
N TRP A 99 -12.00 7.64 18.82
CA TRP A 99 -11.22 6.68 18.04
C TRP A 99 -9.99 7.31 17.38
N LEU A 100 -10.03 8.61 17.07
CA LEU A 100 -8.93 9.35 16.46
C LEU A 100 -7.87 9.74 17.49
N THR A 101 -8.24 10.22 18.68
CA THR A 101 -7.24 10.59 19.70
C THR A 101 -6.80 9.41 20.55
N GLY A 102 -7.58 8.33 20.63
CA GLY A 102 -7.37 7.22 21.56
C GLY A 102 -7.60 7.62 23.03
N GLU A 103 -8.17 8.80 23.27
CA GLU A 103 -8.56 9.28 24.59
C GLU A 103 -10.03 9.01 24.83
N SER A 104 -10.37 8.75 26.09
CA SER A 104 -11.75 8.61 26.51
C SER A 104 -12.18 9.92 27.17
N ASP A 105 -13.16 10.59 26.59
CA ASP A 105 -13.75 11.80 27.15
C ASP A 105 -14.98 11.43 27.96
N ILE A 106 -15.13 12.01 29.16
CA ILE A 106 -16.41 11.98 29.88
C ILE A 106 -17.24 13.18 29.43
N LEU A 107 -18.37 12.91 28.80
CA LEU A 107 -19.31 13.92 28.32
C LEU A 107 -20.62 13.84 29.08
N THR A 108 -21.27 14.98 29.30
CA THR A 108 -22.58 15.04 29.95
C THR A 108 -23.67 15.24 28.90
N ILE A 109 -24.41 14.17 28.62
CA ILE A 109 -25.40 14.12 27.53
C ILE A 109 -26.83 14.02 28.08
N LYS A 110 -27.77 14.70 27.43
CA LYS A 110 -29.20 14.61 27.77
C LYS A 110 -29.73 13.23 27.38
N ILE A 111 -30.65 12.67 28.17
CA ILE A 111 -31.24 11.35 27.88
C ILE A 111 -31.88 11.25 26.48
N CYS A 112 -32.41 12.36 25.94
CA CYS A 112 -32.99 12.40 24.60
C CYS A 112 -31.97 12.21 23.46
N ASN A 113 -30.68 12.34 23.75
CA ASN A 113 -29.58 12.11 22.82
C ASN A 113 -28.89 10.76 23.05
N LEU A 114 -29.52 9.86 23.81
CA LEU A 114 -29.04 8.51 24.08
C LEU A 114 -30.09 7.50 23.62
N ASN A 115 -29.68 6.54 22.81
CA ASN A 115 -30.51 5.39 22.48
C ASN A 115 -30.05 4.17 23.30
N PRO A 116 -30.87 3.74 24.29
CA PRO A 116 -30.55 2.60 25.14
C PRO A 116 -31.01 1.25 24.54
N THR A 117 -31.85 1.28 23.49
CA THR A 117 -32.48 0.09 22.88
C THR A 117 -31.87 -0.29 21.54
N ALA A 118 -30.84 0.42 21.06
CA ALA A 118 -30.09 0.05 19.87
C ALA A 118 -29.40 -1.30 20.09
N THR A 119 -30.16 -2.37 19.85
CA THR A 119 -29.74 -3.77 19.87
C THR A 119 -29.00 -4.05 18.57
N HIS A 120 -27.76 -3.58 18.49
CA HIS A 120 -26.73 -4.22 17.67
C HIS A 120 -25.56 -4.48 18.62
N ARG A 121 -25.31 -5.74 19.01
CA ARG A 121 -24.35 -6.67 18.36
C ARG A 121 -22.92 -6.16 18.18
N ALA A 122 -22.63 -4.89 18.41
CA ALA A 122 -21.27 -4.40 18.52
C ALA A 122 -20.93 -4.40 20.01
N ASP A 123 -20.05 -5.32 20.40
CA ASP A 123 -19.19 -5.09 21.55
C ASP A 123 -18.70 -3.62 21.46
N PRO A 124 -18.70 -2.79 22.53
CA PRO A 124 -18.02 -1.50 22.48
C PRO A 124 -16.53 -1.62 22.05
N GLU A 125 -15.95 -2.83 22.06
CA GLU A 125 -14.68 -3.22 21.45
C GLU A 125 -14.71 -3.39 19.92
N ALA A 126 -15.88 -3.51 19.28
CA ALA A 126 -16.06 -3.67 17.84
C ALA A 126 -16.18 -2.34 17.08
N ASP A 127 -16.74 -1.29 17.70
CA ASP A 127 -16.89 0.05 17.10
C ASP A 127 -15.76 1.03 17.48
N ALA A 128 -15.21 0.89 18.70
CA ALA A 128 -13.87 1.39 18.93
C ALA A 128 -12.92 0.48 18.14
N PRO A 129 -11.92 1.01 17.44
CA PRO A 129 -10.93 0.17 16.82
C PRO A 129 -10.42 -0.84 17.85
N ASP A 130 -10.33 -2.12 17.48
CA ASP A 130 -9.62 -3.16 18.24
C ASP A 130 -8.09 -2.88 18.33
N LEU A 131 -7.72 -1.59 18.26
CA LEU A 131 -6.46 -0.99 18.67
C LEU A 131 -6.15 -1.23 20.15
N LEU A 132 -7.10 -1.72 20.94
CA LEU A 132 -6.85 -2.18 22.32
C LEU A 132 -5.72 -3.19 22.35
N GLN A 133 -5.59 -4.03 21.31
CA GLN A 133 -4.46 -4.94 21.17
C GLN A 133 -3.25 -4.26 20.54
N TYR A 134 -3.43 -3.33 19.60
CA TYR A 134 -2.33 -2.68 18.86
C TYR A 134 -1.99 -1.27 19.35
N SER A 135 -1.36 -1.20 20.54
CA SER A 135 -0.68 -0.04 21.12
C SER A 135 -1.47 1.28 21.13
N ARG A 136 -1.97 1.63 22.31
CA ARG A 136 -2.67 2.90 22.63
C ARG A 136 -1.83 4.18 22.45
N ASN A 137 -0.55 4.09 22.05
CA ASN A 137 0.43 5.18 22.12
C ASN A 137 1.05 5.58 20.77
N ALA A 138 0.38 5.37 19.63
CA ALA A 138 0.80 5.72 18.25
C ALA A 138 2.04 4.97 17.73
N LYS A 139 2.74 4.31 18.65
CA LYS A 139 3.85 3.44 18.36
C LYS A 139 3.28 2.13 17.85
N LEU A 140 3.89 1.57 16.81
CA LEU A 140 3.73 0.13 16.60
C LEU A 140 4.16 -0.60 17.88
N ARG A 141 3.64 -1.81 18.11
CA ARG A 141 4.25 -2.68 19.12
C ARG A 141 5.74 -2.78 18.79
N ARG A 142 6.60 -2.60 19.79
CA ARG A 142 8.06 -2.49 19.59
C ARG A 142 8.61 -3.67 18.78
N SER A 143 8.11 -4.88 19.05
CA SER A 143 8.35 -6.10 18.26
C SER A 143 8.16 -5.90 16.77
N HIS A 144 6.98 -5.45 16.38
CA HIS A 144 6.55 -5.41 15.00
C HIS A 144 7.21 -4.26 14.26
N GLY A 145 7.42 -3.13 14.94
CA GLY A 145 8.22 -2.03 14.41
C GLY A 145 9.67 -2.43 14.16
N MET A 146 10.31 -3.15 15.09
CA MET A 146 11.67 -3.66 14.90
C MET A 146 11.75 -4.68 13.77
N MET A 147 10.78 -5.58 13.68
CA MET A 147 10.73 -6.59 12.62
C MET A 147 10.54 -5.94 11.24
N LEU A 148 9.56 -5.02 11.11
CA LEU A 148 9.34 -4.23 9.90
C LEU A 148 10.61 -3.50 9.45
N ASP A 149 11.27 -2.82 10.39
CA ASP A 149 12.51 -2.07 10.13
C ASP A 149 13.61 -3.00 9.60
N GLN A 150 13.79 -4.16 10.25
CA GLN A 150 14.78 -5.15 9.86
C GLN A 150 14.49 -5.74 8.47
N MET A 151 13.22 -6.00 8.15
CA MET A 151 12.83 -6.55 6.85
C MET A 151 13.06 -5.57 5.72
N LEU A 152 12.67 -4.31 5.91
CA LEU A 152 12.88 -3.27 4.92
C LEU A 152 14.37 -3.00 4.73
N MET A 153 15.17 -3.11 5.80
CA MET A 153 16.62 -3.01 5.73
C MET A 153 17.26 -4.19 5.00
N LEU A 154 16.82 -5.43 5.25
CA LEU A 154 17.26 -6.60 4.49
C LEU A 154 16.90 -6.45 3.01
N ALA A 155 15.67 -6.05 2.72
CA ALA A 155 15.20 -5.85 1.37
C ALA A 155 16.00 -4.80 0.59
N ARG A 156 16.37 -3.68 1.25
CA ARG A 156 17.25 -2.67 0.66
C ARG A 156 18.68 -3.18 0.48
N TYR A 157 19.17 -4.02 1.39
CA TYR A 157 20.49 -4.64 1.25
C TYR A 157 20.53 -5.61 0.06
N GLU A 158 19.51 -6.46 -0.09
CA GLU A 158 19.40 -7.33 -1.27
C GLU A 158 19.33 -6.50 -2.56
N THR A 159 18.56 -5.41 -2.53
CA THR A 159 18.52 -4.45 -3.65
C THR A 159 19.88 -3.83 -3.94
N ASN A 160 20.68 -3.55 -2.90
CA ASN A 160 22.05 -3.05 -3.05
C ASN A 160 22.93 -4.09 -3.75
N THR A 161 22.84 -5.35 -3.35
CA THR A 161 23.57 -6.47 -3.96
C THR A 161 23.16 -6.69 -5.42
N ILE A 162 21.86 -6.67 -5.71
CA ILE A 162 21.32 -6.76 -7.08
C ILE A 162 21.87 -5.62 -7.96
N ASN A 163 21.96 -4.40 -7.42
CA ASN A 163 22.48 -3.23 -8.14
C ASN A 163 24.02 -3.14 -8.16
N GLY A 164 24.75 -4.23 -7.87
CA GLY A 164 26.21 -4.24 -7.94
C GLY A 164 26.92 -3.56 -6.77
N ASN A 165 26.29 -3.50 -5.60
CA ASN A 165 26.80 -2.89 -4.36
C ASN A 165 27.06 -1.38 -4.47
N LEU A 166 26.01 -0.60 -4.80
CA LEU A 166 26.04 0.87 -4.81
C LEU A 166 26.62 1.47 -3.52
N VAL A 167 26.29 0.86 -2.38
CA VAL A 167 26.99 1.10 -1.12
C VAL A 167 27.98 -0.05 -0.88
N PRO A 168 29.30 0.22 -0.88
CA PRO A 168 30.31 -0.78 -0.59
C PRO A 168 30.31 -1.15 0.90
N GLY A 169 30.60 -2.42 1.20
CA GLY A 169 30.69 -2.93 2.58
C GLY A 169 29.83 -4.18 2.80
N GLU A 170 29.94 -4.73 4.01
CA GLU A 170 29.10 -5.84 4.44
C GLU A 170 27.74 -5.36 4.92
N PHE A 171 26.80 -6.29 5.16
CA PHE A 171 25.50 -5.98 5.76
C PHE A 171 25.63 -5.10 7.02
N ARG A 172 26.64 -5.34 7.86
CA ARG A 172 26.88 -4.53 9.06
C ARG A 172 27.22 -3.07 8.78
N ASP A 173 27.91 -2.78 7.69
CA ASP A 173 28.20 -1.40 7.30
C ASP A 173 26.93 -0.73 6.80
N PHE A 174 26.12 -1.48 6.04
CA PHE A 174 24.84 -1.05 5.51
C PHE A 174 23.82 -0.67 6.59
N ILE A 175 23.63 -1.50 7.62
CA ILE A 175 22.67 -1.24 8.70
C ILE A 175 23.03 -0.02 9.56
N ASN A 176 24.30 0.39 9.54
CA ASN A 176 24.80 1.52 10.30
C ASN A 176 24.64 2.85 9.54
N LEU A 177 24.17 2.81 8.29
CA LEU A 177 23.91 4.02 7.52
C LEU A 177 22.82 4.87 8.21
N PRO A 178 23.00 6.20 8.27
CA PRO A 178 21.96 7.10 8.75
C PRO A 178 20.69 6.92 7.92
N ARG A 179 19.51 6.91 8.55
CA ARG A 179 18.22 6.74 7.84
C ARG A 179 17.96 7.79 6.76
N GLY A 180 18.54 8.98 6.89
CA GLY A 180 18.48 10.05 5.89
C GLY A 180 19.54 9.95 4.79
N HIS A 181 20.32 8.86 4.73
CA HIS A 181 21.35 8.69 3.71
C HIS A 181 20.72 8.56 2.31
N PRO A 182 21.16 9.35 1.30
CA PRO A 182 20.55 9.34 -0.04
C PRO A 182 20.49 7.96 -0.68
N ALA A 183 21.56 7.15 -0.53
CA ALA A 183 21.59 5.79 -1.06
C ALA A 183 20.48 4.89 -0.46
N LEU A 184 20.08 5.08 0.81
CA LEU A 184 18.97 4.31 1.37
C LEU A 184 17.63 4.69 0.75
N ALA A 185 17.44 5.96 0.40
CA ALA A 185 16.25 6.42 -0.30
C ALA A 185 16.19 5.86 -1.73
N GLN A 186 17.33 5.86 -2.45
CA GLN A 186 17.44 5.24 -3.78
C GLN A 186 17.16 3.73 -3.72
N LEU A 187 17.81 3.02 -2.81
CA LEU A 187 17.61 1.58 -2.66
C LEU A 187 16.18 1.25 -2.25
N ASN A 188 15.57 2.07 -1.39
CA ASN A 188 14.16 1.91 -1.04
C ASN A 188 13.24 2.08 -2.25
N ALA A 189 13.58 2.96 -3.19
CA ALA A 189 12.83 3.14 -4.42
C ALA A 189 12.99 1.91 -5.33
N ASN A 190 14.23 1.51 -5.62
CA ASN A 190 14.55 0.38 -6.51
C ASN A 190 14.03 -0.96 -5.99
N MET A 191 13.95 -1.14 -4.66
CA MET A 191 13.53 -2.37 -4.01
C MET A 191 12.13 -2.83 -4.46
N TRP A 192 11.23 -1.88 -4.73
CA TRP A 192 9.86 -2.21 -5.15
C TRP A 192 9.81 -2.78 -6.57
N THR A 193 10.75 -2.40 -7.43
CA THR A 193 10.89 -2.96 -8.79
C THR A 193 11.18 -4.47 -8.73
N TYR A 194 11.98 -4.92 -7.77
CA TYR A 194 12.36 -6.34 -7.61
C TYR A 194 11.52 -7.08 -6.56
N TRP A 195 10.47 -6.44 -6.03
CA TRP A 195 9.69 -7.01 -4.94
C TRP A 195 8.93 -8.27 -5.37
N THR A 196 8.36 -8.26 -6.56
CA THR A 196 7.58 -9.38 -7.15
C THR A 196 8.27 -10.05 -8.33
N VAL A 197 9.23 -9.35 -8.94
CA VAL A 197 9.92 -9.79 -10.14
C VAL A 197 11.34 -10.24 -9.80
N PRO A 198 11.73 -11.49 -10.10
CA PRO A 198 13.10 -11.93 -9.92
C PRO A 198 14.08 -11.11 -10.78
N PRO A 199 15.18 -10.59 -10.23
CA PRO A 199 16.19 -9.86 -10.99
C PRO A 199 16.82 -10.70 -12.12
N LYS A 200 16.90 -12.03 -11.96
CA LYS A 200 17.38 -12.94 -13.01
C LYS A 200 16.54 -12.89 -14.29
N LEU A 201 15.21 -12.70 -14.16
CA LEU A 201 14.31 -12.53 -15.29
C LEU A 201 14.50 -11.15 -15.94
N ALA A 202 14.92 -10.19 -15.12
CA ALA A 202 15.37 -8.85 -15.51
C ALA A 202 16.80 -8.82 -16.08
N GLY A 203 17.44 -9.99 -16.30
CA GLY A 203 18.84 -10.13 -16.70
C GLY A 203 19.88 -9.66 -15.70
N LEU A 204 19.48 -9.18 -14.52
CA LEU A 204 20.39 -8.73 -13.47
C LEU A 204 20.91 -9.91 -12.64
N TYR A 205 22.07 -9.72 -12.00
CA TYR A 205 22.60 -10.70 -11.07
C TYR A 205 21.72 -10.76 -9.81
N GLY A 206 21.23 -11.95 -9.43
CA GLY A 206 20.42 -12.12 -8.22
C GLY A 206 19.66 -13.46 -8.16
N ARG A 207 19.24 -13.87 -6.96
CA ARG A 207 18.44 -15.09 -6.71
C ARG A 207 17.04 -14.69 -6.23
N GLY A 208 15.99 -15.24 -6.84
CA GLY A 208 14.58 -15.03 -6.40
C GLY A 208 14.10 -13.57 -6.46
N THR A 209 12.91 -13.28 -5.94
CA THR A 209 12.45 -11.89 -5.71
C THR A 209 12.99 -11.36 -4.38
N VAL A 210 13.00 -10.04 -4.18
CA VAL A 210 13.31 -9.46 -2.86
C VAL A 210 12.33 -9.95 -1.79
N SER A 211 11.05 -10.09 -2.13
CA SER A 211 10.04 -10.64 -1.21
C SER A 211 10.36 -12.08 -0.80
N ASP A 212 10.79 -12.94 -1.74
CA ASP A 212 11.13 -14.34 -1.45
C ASP A 212 12.35 -14.45 -0.55
N LEU A 213 13.40 -13.66 -0.83
CA LEU A 213 14.61 -13.64 -0.04
C LEU A 213 14.34 -13.22 1.40
N VAL A 214 13.60 -12.12 1.59
CA VAL A 214 13.24 -11.63 2.93
C VAL A 214 12.32 -12.62 3.64
N SER A 215 11.36 -13.21 2.93
CA SER A 215 10.48 -14.25 3.49
C SER A 215 11.28 -15.47 3.95
N MET A 216 12.22 -15.94 3.14
CA MET A 216 13.08 -17.08 3.44
C MET A 216 13.98 -16.79 4.66
N ALA A 217 14.64 -15.63 4.69
CA ALA A 217 15.49 -15.23 5.81
C ALA A 217 14.71 -15.18 7.13
N LEU A 218 13.46 -14.68 7.09
CA LEU A 218 12.56 -14.67 8.23
C LEU A 218 12.12 -16.08 8.64
N MET A 219 11.70 -16.92 7.68
CA MET A 219 11.20 -18.27 7.96
C MET A 219 12.28 -19.20 8.51
N ASN A 220 13.51 -19.04 8.04
CA ASN A 220 14.65 -19.83 8.50
C ASN A 220 15.28 -19.28 9.79
N ASN A 221 14.76 -18.15 10.30
CA ASN A 221 15.31 -17.41 11.44
C ASN A 221 16.84 -17.25 11.31
N ASP A 222 17.30 -16.85 10.13
CA ASP A 222 18.74 -16.80 9.83
C ASP A 222 19.44 -15.85 10.82
N PRO A 223 20.27 -16.34 11.75
CA PRO A 223 20.87 -15.51 12.79
C PRO A 223 21.81 -14.43 12.25
N SER A 224 22.28 -14.58 11.01
CA SER A 224 23.13 -13.60 10.33
C SER A 224 22.35 -12.41 9.77
N LEU A 225 21.06 -12.61 9.48
CA LEU A 225 20.16 -11.60 8.90
C LEU A 225 19.09 -11.13 9.91
N VAL A 226 18.83 -11.92 10.95
CA VAL A 226 17.85 -11.66 12.01
C VAL A 226 18.51 -11.09 13.26
N MET A 227 18.54 -9.75 13.33
CA MET A 227 19.12 -9.02 14.46
C MET A 227 18.20 -8.97 15.70
N ALA A 228 16.91 -9.26 15.55
CA ALA A 228 16.00 -9.40 16.68
C ALA A 228 16.12 -10.81 17.27
N LYS A 229 16.75 -10.96 18.43
CA LYS A 229 16.86 -12.27 19.10
C LYS A 229 15.48 -12.80 19.52
N GLU A 230 15.22 -14.08 19.25
CA GLU A 230 13.98 -14.79 19.60
C GLU A 230 13.61 -14.70 21.09
N ASP A 231 14.60 -14.68 21.98
CA ASP A 231 14.41 -14.56 23.44
C ASP A 231 13.83 -13.19 23.87
N LYS A 232 13.92 -12.20 22.97
CA LYS A 232 13.29 -10.88 23.10
C LYS A 232 12.08 -10.71 22.18
N LEU A 233 11.83 -11.64 21.26
CA LEU A 233 10.66 -11.64 20.39
C LEU A 233 9.48 -12.30 21.13
N TRP A 234 8.46 -11.50 21.34
CA TRP A 234 7.57 -11.57 22.50
C TRP A 234 6.52 -12.72 22.49
N PRO A 235 6.07 -13.16 23.68
CA PRO A 235 5.14 -14.28 23.88
C PRO A 235 3.66 -14.02 23.52
N GLN A 236 3.33 -12.93 22.82
CA GLN A 236 1.93 -12.50 22.62
C GLN A 236 1.32 -12.84 21.25
N ASP A 237 2.07 -13.41 20.31
CA ASP A 237 1.55 -13.83 18.99
C ASP A 237 1.71 -15.36 18.83
N GLY A 238 1.00 -16.10 19.70
CA GLY A 238 1.13 -17.55 19.88
C GLY A 238 2.17 -17.96 20.93
N GLU A 239 2.21 -19.26 21.26
CA GLU A 239 3.22 -19.83 22.16
C GLU A 239 4.62 -19.51 21.62
N LYS A 240 5.44 -18.79 22.40
CA LYS A 240 6.79 -18.32 22.02
C LYS A 240 6.85 -17.42 20.76
N GLY A 241 5.76 -16.76 20.37
CA GLY A 241 5.76 -15.83 19.21
C GLY A 241 5.79 -16.51 17.84
N VAL A 242 5.48 -17.81 17.77
CA VAL A 242 5.54 -18.64 16.55
C VAL A 242 4.67 -18.12 15.40
N HIS A 243 3.60 -17.36 15.67
CA HIS A 243 2.74 -16.81 14.63
C HIS A 243 3.20 -15.45 14.10
N LEU A 244 4.11 -14.76 14.79
CA LEU A 244 4.56 -13.43 14.42
C LEU A 244 5.20 -13.42 13.02
N VAL A 245 6.15 -14.33 12.80
CA VAL A 245 6.86 -14.45 11.52
C VAL A 245 5.89 -14.80 10.39
N ARG A 246 4.96 -15.73 10.64
CA ARG A 246 3.94 -16.15 9.66
C ARG A 246 3.03 -15.01 9.24
N ASN A 247 2.50 -14.29 10.23
CA ASN A 247 1.62 -13.15 10.00
C ASN A 247 2.36 -12.05 9.25
N MET A 248 3.62 -11.79 9.62
CA MET A 248 4.43 -10.79 8.95
C MET A 248 4.72 -11.10 7.48
N VAL A 249 5.15 -12.33 7.16
CA VAL A 249 5.34 -12.75 5.76
C VAL A 249 4.03 -12.63 4.98
N ARG A 250 2.90 -12.98 5.61
CA ARG A 250 1.58 -12.82 5.00
C ARG A 250 1.26 -11.35 4.66
N PHE A 251 1.62 -10.40 5.53
CA PHE A 251 1.47 -8.95 5.24
C PHE A 251 2.41 -8.49 4.13
N MET A 252 3.69 -8.87 4.17
CA MET A 252 4.67 -8.50 3.15
C MET A 252 4.22 -8.83 1.73
N ARG A 253 3.64 -10.02 1.55
CA ARG A 253 3.20 -10.49 0.24
C ARG A 253 2.12 -9.61 -0.38
N THR A 254 1.41 -8.81 0.43
CA THR A 254 0.41 -7.86 -0.07
C THR A 254 0.99 -6.48 -0.40
N TRP A 255 2.25 -6.20 -0.04
CA TRP A 255 2.80 -4.85 -0.20
C TRP A 255 3.00 -4.45 -1.65
N SER A 256 3.20 -5.38 -2.58
CA SER A 256 3.32 -5.05 -4.01
C SER A 256 2.09 -4.32 -4.54
N ASP A 257 0.91 -4.77 -4.11
CA ASP A 257 -0.36 -4.38 -4.71
C ASP A 257 -1.11 -3.35 -3.85
N GLN A 258 -0.78 -3.26 -2.56
CA GLN A 258 -1.57 -2.51 -1.58
C GLN A 258 -0.80 -1.39 -0.88
N ARG A 259 0.51 -1.27 -1.12
CA ARG A 259 1.24 -0.11 -0.64
C ARG A 259 0.66 1.15 -1.29
N VAL A 260 0.69 2.26 -0.55
CA VAL A 260 0.30 3.57 -1.07
C VAL A 260 1.55 4.44 -1.11
N TYR A 261 2.13 4.58 -2.28
CA TYR A 261 3.18 5.56 -2.52
C TYR A 261 2.58 6.90 -2.90
N GLY A 262 3.23 7.98 -2.49
CA GLY A 262 2.87 9.29 -2.97
C GLY A 262 3.39 10.43 -2.12
N THR A 263 2.83 11.60 -2.41
CA THR A 263 3.09 12.84 -1.68
C THR A 263 2.00 13.07 -0.66
N PHE A 264 2.38 13.41 0.56
CA PHE A 264 1.48 13.54 1.70
C PHE A 264 1.73 14.82 2.47
N TRP A 265 0.65 15.49 2.86
CA TRP A 265 0.67 16.50 3.91
C TRP A 265 0.45 15.83 5.26
N VAL A 266 1.43 15.95 6.14
CA VAL A 266 1.27 15.59 7.55
C VAL A 266 0.66 16.80 8.26
N SER A 267 -0.60 16.68 8.70
CA SER A 267 -1.34 17.83 9.23
C SER A 267 -1.49 17.82 10.74
N HIS A 268 -1.70 16.65 11.34
CA HIS A 268 -1.98 16.51 12.77
C HIS A 268 -1.23 15.32 13.36
N LYS A 269 -0.83 15.45 14.62
CA LYS A 269 -0.29 14.34 15.43
C LYS A 269 -1.28 14.03 16.54
N PHE A 270 -1.67 12.77 16.63
CA PHE A 270 -2.51 12.22 17.69
C PHE A 270 -1.75 11.14 18.47
N LYS A 271 -2.30 10.76 19.62
CA LYS A 271 -1.76 9.64 20.41
C LYS A 271 -1.97 8.28 19.72
N THR A 272 -2.80 8.17 18.68
CA THR A 272 -3.01 6.93 17.91
C THR A 272 -2.15 6.83 16.65
N GLY A 273 -1.67 7.97 16.12
CA GLY A 273 -0.91 8.08 14.88
C GLY A 273 -0.85 9.52 14.39
N SER A 274 -0.38 9.74 13.17
CA SER A 274 -0.47 11.05 12.50
C SER A 274 -1.46 11.00 11.36
N ILE A 275 -2.11 12.13 11.10
CA ILE A 275 -2.94 12.31 9.90
C ILE A 275 -2.05 12.71 8.73
N MET A 276 -2.08 11.87 7.70
CA MET A 276 -1.44 12.10 6.43
C MET A 276 -2.53 12.27 5.37
N THR A 277 -2.47 13.33 4.58
CA THR A 277 -3.42 13.59 3.50
C THR A 277 -2.67 13.49 2.18
N GLU A 278 -3.08 12.57 1.33
CA GLU A 278 -2.53 12.42 -0.02
C GLU A 278 -2.69 13.72 -0.80
N TYR A 279 -1.68 14.06 -1.59
CA TYR A 279 -1.66 15.24 -2.43
C TYR A 279 -1.22 14.86 -3.83
N ARG A 280 -2.14 15.00 -4.78
CA ARG A 280 -1.94 14.64 -6.18
C ARG A 280 -2.56 15.71 -7.07
N ASP A 281 -1.81 16.15 -8.08
CA ASP A 281 -2.27 17.10 -9.11
C ASP A 281 -2.92 18.37 -8.54
N GLY A 282 -2.35 18.91 -7.45
CA GLY A 282 -2.85 20.12 -6.81
C GLY A 282 -4.05 19.93 -5.86
N ASN A 283 -4.53 18.69 -5.68
CA ASN A 283 -5.73 18.38 -4.89
C ASN A 283 -5.43 17.47 -3.70
N PHE A 284 -6.25 17.57 -2.65
CA PHE A 284 -6.18 16.69 -1.48
C PHE A 284 -7.01 15.42 -1.69
N GLY A 285 -6.35 14.27 -1.63
CA GLY A 285 -6.92 12.94 -1.81
C GLY A 285 -7.34 12.29 -0.50
N GLN A 286 -7.09 10.99 -0.38
CA GLN A 286 -7.49 10.21 0.80
C GLN A 286 -6.74 10.68 2.06
N VAL A 287 -7.46 10.69 3.19
CA VAL A 287 -6.91 11.00 4.51
C VAL A 287 -6.61 9.70 5.23
N TYR A 288 -5.39 9.53 5.72
CA TYR A 288 -4.89 8.34 6.37
C TYR A 288 -4.52 8.60 7.83
N LEU A 289 -4.82 7.66 8.72
CA LEU A 289 -4.26 7.59 10.06
C LEU A 289 -3.10 6.60 10.08
N VAL A 290 -1.87 7.12 10.15
CA VAL A 290 -0.65 6.33 9.98
C VAL A 290 0.07 6.15 11.33
N LYS A 291 0.52 4.93 11.63
CA LYS A 291 1.26 4.61 12.87
C LYS A 291 2.77 4.53 12.68
N GLY A 292 3.51 4.73 13.77
CA GLY A 292 4.93 4.33 13.87
C GLY A 292 5.98 5.38 13.47
N HIS A 293 5.61 6.59 13.05
CA HIS A 293 6.56 7.56 12.48
C HIS A 293 6.69 8.88 13.27
N ASN A 294 6.05 8.99 14.44
CA ASN A 294 6.02 10.25 15.20
C ASN A 294 7.41 10.77 15.61
N SER A 295 8.36 9.87 15.90
CA SER A 295 9.75 10.24 16.20
C SER A 295 10.47 10.78 14.98
N VAL A 296 10.32 10.13 13.82
CA VAL A 296 10.95 10.56 12.56
C VAL A 296 10.37 11.88 12.07
N ILE A 297 9.05 12.09 12.18
CA ILE A 297 8.46 13.41 11.88
C ILE A 297 9.06 14.50 12.77
N ALA A 298 9.23 14.24 14.06
CA ALA A 298 9.77 15.24 14.98
C ALA A 298 11.20 15.67 14.59
N GLU A 299 11.98 14.78 13.97
CA GLU A 299 13.32 15.07 13.47
C GLU A 299 13.29 15.83 12.12
N LEU A 300 12.36 15.48 11.23
CA LEU A 300 12.28 16.08 9.88
C LEU A 300 11.60 17.45 9.84
N GLY A 301 10.78 17.80 10.82
CA GLY A 301 10.07 19.08 10.84
C GLY A 301 9.42 19.39 12.18
N PRO A 302 9.79 20.49 12.87
CA PRO A 302 9.16 20.88 14.12
C PRO A 302 7.75 21.48 13.94
N GLN A 303 7.40 21.94 12.73
CA GLN A 303 6.14 22.64 12.46
C GLN A 303 5.25 21.84 11.52
N LEU A 304 4.03 21.58 11.97
CA LEU A 304 2.94 21.06 11.15
C LEU A 304 2.12 22.24 10.60
N PRO A 305 1.52 22.10 9.40
CA PRO A 305 1.67 20.97 8.49
C PRO A 305 2.97 21.03 7.67
N PHE A 306 3.48 19.88 7.24
CA PHE A 306 4.58 19.80 6.26
C PHE A 306 4.29 18.74 5.20
N CYS A 307 4.94 18.90 4.05
CA CYS A 307 4.80 18.00 2.91
C CYS A 307 5.97 17.01 2.87
N CYS A 308 5.68 15.73 2.62
CA CYS A 308 6.69 14.71 2.44
C CYS A 308 6.27 13.67 1.42
N ARG A 309 7.26 12.90 0.96
CA ARG A 309 7.06 11.72 0.13
C ARG A 309 7.44 10.47 0.92
N THR A 310 6.59 9.45 0.87
CA THR A 310 6.81 8.17 1.57
C THR A 310 5.93 7.07 0.98
N THR A 311 6.13 5.83 1.43
CA THR A 311 5.28 4.69 1.11
C THR A 311 4.56 4.24 2.37
N LEU A 312 3.23 4.20 2.32
CA LEU A 312 2.40 3.62 3.37
C LEU A 312 2.23 2.12 3.11
N LEU A 313 2.45 1.31 4.15
CA LEU A 313 2.36 -0.15 4.09
C LEU A 313 1.20 -0.64 4.94
N PRO A 314 0.41 -1.61 4.45
CA PRO A 314 -0.58 -2.29 5.27
C PRO A 314 0.12 -3.27 6.23
N MET A 315 -0.19 -3.18 7.52
CA MET A 315 0.39 -4.06 8.52
C MET A 315 -0.59 -4.23 9.71
N TYR A 316 -1.08 -5.44 9.95
CA TYR A 316 -2.01 -5.77 11.05
C TYR A 316 -3.20 -4.80 11.15
N ASP A 317 -3.96 -4.69 10.07
CA ASP A 317 -5.15 -3.82 9.92
C ASP A 317 -4.87 -2.32 10.05
N LEU A 318 -3.61 -1.90 9.92
CA LEU A 318 -3.23 -0.50 10.08
C LEU A 318 -2.34 -0.04 8.94
N TRP A 319 -2.40 1.26 8.69
CA TRP A 319 -1.38 1.94 7.90
C TRP A 319 -0.14 2.20 8.73
N THR A 320 1.00 1.73 8.26
CA THR A 320 2.32 2.17 8.71
C THR A 320 3.11 2.75 7.54
N TYR A 321 4.33 3.20 7.77
CA TYR A 321 5.20 3.79 6.76
C TYR A 321 6.42 2.90 6.54
N ALA A 322 6.99 2.93 5.35
CA ALA A 322 8.14 2.11 4.96
C ALA A 322 9.48 2.55 5.59
N GLY A 323 9.49 3.29 6.70
CA GLY A 323 10.73 3.68 7.39
C GLY A 323 11.52 4.85 6.78
N ILE A 324 11.25 5.21 5.52
CA ILE A 324 11.87 6.34 4.80
C ILE A 324 10.84 7.45 4.56
N ILE A 325 11.18 8.68 4.93
CA ILE A 325 10.38 9.88 4.65
C ILE A 325 11.31 10.93 4.05
N THR A 326 10.95 11.44 2.88
CA THR A 326 11.66 12.52 2.22
C THR A 326 10.86 13.80 2.41
N ALA A 327 11.38 14.74 3.21
CA ALA A 327 10.73 16.04 3.38
C ALA A 327 10.82 16.84 2.08
N MET A 328 9.70 17.47 1.69
CA MET A 328 9.67 18.32 0.50
C MET A 328 9.77 19.79 0.93
N SER A 329 10.60 20.57 0.22
CA SER A 329 10.78 22.01 0.45
C SER A 329 9.58 22.86 0.00
N VAL A 330 8.37 22.30 0.01
CA VAL A 330 7.14 22.98 -0.41
C VAL A 330 6.51 23.64 0.79
N ARG A 331 6.41 24.98 0.76
CA ARG A 331 5.62 25.72 1.75
C ARG A 331 4.19 25.86 1.25
N PRO A 332 3.18 25.46 2.05
CA PRO A 332 1.79 25.60 1.63
C PRO A 332 1.41 27.07 1.61
N SER A 333 0.68 27.50 0.59
CA SER A 333 0.02 28.80 0.59
C SER A 333 -1.04 28.87 1.70
N ALA A 334 -1.42 30.08 2.13
CA ALA A 334 -2.48 30.27 3.12
C ALA A 334 -3.82 29.63 2.68
N LYS A 335 -4.10 29.64 1.37
CA LYS A 335 -5.26 28.97 0.79
C LYS A 335 -5.14 27.45 0.95
N GLN A 336 -4.02 26.85 0.54
CA GLN A 336 -3.79 25.40 0.68
C GLN A 336 -3.86 24.94 2.14
N LEU A 337 -3.36 25.73 3.09
CA LEU A 337 -3.49 25.44 4.52
C LEU A 337 -4.95 25.36 4.95
N LYS A 338 -5.76 26.33 4.54
CA LYS A 338 -7.20 26.37 4.85
C LYS A 338 -7.95 25.22 4.19
N ASP A 339 -7.62 24.92 2.95
CA ASP A 339 -8.24 23.83 2.18
C ASP A 339 -7.87 22.46 2.78
N LEU A 340 -6.61 22.26 3.18
CA LEU A 340 -6.14 21.07 3.90
C LEU A 340 -6.87 20.89 5.23
N GLU A 341 -6.97 21.96 6.03
CA GLU A 341 -7.65 21.92 7.31
C GLU A 341 -9.14 21.61 7.15
N ALA A 342 -9.79 22.20 6.16
CA ALA A 342 -11.19 21.93 5.84
C ALA A 342 -11.39 20.47 5.39
N HIS A 343 -10.51 19.96 4.54
CA HIS A 343 -10.55 18.59 4.02
C HIS A 343 -10.38 17.55 5.14
N VAL A 344 -9.37 17.75 6.00
CA VAL A 344 -9.14 16.87 7.16
C VAL A 344 -10.31 16.92 8.14
N LYS A 345 -10.84 18.11 8.45
CA LYS A 345 -12.03 18.25 9.31
C LYS A 345 -13.23 17.53 8.73
N LYS A 346 -13.49 17.68 7.43
CA LYS A 346 -14.56 16.99 6.73
C LYS A 346 -14.39 15.47 6.84
N ALA A 347 -13.20 14.95 6.53
CA ALA A 347 -12.93 13.52 6.59
C ALA A 347 -13.12 12.93 8.00
N ILE A 348 -12.72 13.67 9.03
CA ILE A 348 -12.92 13.27 10.43
C ILE A 348 -14.42 13.28 10.80
N LEU A 349 -15.15 14.33 10.41
CA LEU A 349 -16.58 14.48 10.70
C LEU A 349 -17.42 13.42 9.99
N GLU A 350 -17.06 13.08 8.76
CA GLU A 350 -17.74 12.10 7.91
C GLU A 350 -17.25 10.66 8.15
N LYS A 351 -16.28 10.45 9.06
CA LYS A 351 -15.65 9.15 9.35
C LYS A 351 -15.05 8.47 8.12
N THR A 352 -14.50 9.24 7.18
CA THR A 352 -13.87 8.75 5.93
C THR A 352 -12.35 8.69 5.99
N VAL A 353 -11.75 8.98 7.15
CA VAL A 353 -10.32 8.77 7.37
C VAL A 353 -10.01 7.27 7.33
N SER A 354 -9.13 6.88 6.41
CA SER A 354 -8.64 5.52 6.26
C SER A 354 -7.63 5.22 7.36
N TRP A 355 -8.04 4.40 8.32
CA TRP A 355 -7.18 3.94 9.40
C TRP A 355 -6.86 2.44 9.28
N ARG A 356 -7.64 1.72 8.45
CA ARG A 356 -7.45 0.31 8.11
C ARG A 356 -6.94 0.15 6.70
N SER A 357 -6.09 -0.85 6.51
CA SER A 357 -5.78 -1.36 5.17
C SER A 357 -7.02 -2.00 4.54
N PRO A 358 -7.18 -1.98 3.20
CA PRO A 358 -8.34 -2.55 2.50
C PRO A 358 -8.68 -3.99 2.88
N ASN A 359 -7.67 -4.81 3.24
CA ASN A 359 -7.88 -6.21 3.56
C ASN A 359 -8.28 -6.53 5.00
N ALA A 360 -8.48 -5.53 5.87
CA ALA A 360 -8.82 -5.73 7.29
C ALA A 360 -9.96 -6.74 7.54
N GLU A 361 -10.89 -6.87 6.58
CA GLU A 361 -12.04 -7.78 6.64
C GLU A 361 -11.68 -9.25 6.32
N HIS A 362 -10.66 -9.48 5.49
CA HIS A 362 -10.24 -10.81 5.02
C HIS A 362 -9.32 -11.54 6.01
N TRP A 363 -8.84 -10.88 7.07
CA TRP A 363 -7.87 -11.45 8.01
C TRP A 363 -8.50 -12.19 9.19
N ARG A 364 -9.83 -12.30 9.26
CA ARG A 364 -10.53 -13.11 10.28
C ARG A 364 -10.29 -14.62 10.14
N TYR A 365 -9.62 -15.07 9.08
CA TYR A 365 -9.29 -16.48 8.84
C TYR A 365 -7.89 -16.84 9.37
N PRO A 366 -7.73 -18.05 9.94
CA PRO A 366 -6.44 -18.53 10.44
C PRO A 366 -5.37 -18.50 9.34
N PRO A 367 -4.10 -18.26 9.69
CA PRO A 367 -3.01 -18.28 8.71
C PRO A 367 -2.95 -19.65 8.02
N PRO A 368 -2.68 -19.72 6.70
CA PRO A 368 -2.54 -20.99 6.01
C PRO A 368 -1.42 -21.83 6.66
N PRO A 369 -1.56 -23.17 6.65
CA PRO A 369 -0.54 -24.07 7.19
C PRO A 369 0.80 -23.89 6.44
N PHE A 370 1.90 -24.08 7.16
CA PHE A 370 3.24 -23.97 6.57
C PHE A 370 3.42 -25.02 5.46
N PRO A 371 4.01 -24.67 4.31
CA PRO A 371 4.68 -25.68 3.50
C PRO A 371 5.80 -26.26 4.36
N THR A 372 5.69 -27.54 4.73
CA THR A 372 6.74 -28.21 5.49
C THR A 372 7.99 -28.30 4.62
N ASN A 373 8.99 -27.46 4.90
CA ASN A 373 10.34 -27.66 4.40
C ASN A 373 10.90 -28.92 5.06
N LYS A 374 10.73 -30.06 4.40
CA LYS A 374 11.61 -31.20 4.63
C LYS A 374 12.96 -30.81 4.04
N ASN A 375 13.90 -30.41 4.89
CA ASN A 375 15.32 -30.82 4.83
C ASN A 375 16.18 -29.92 5.74
N THR A 376 16.35 -30.36 6.99
CA THR A 376 17.49 -29.98 7.83
C THR A 376 18.55 -31.08 7.73
N SER A 377 19.44 -30.98 6.75
CA SER A 377 20.78 -31.56 6.81
C SER A 377 21.65 -31.02 5.67
N GLY A 378 22.47 -30.01 5.98
CA GLY A 378 23.84 -29.89 5.46
C GLY A 378 24.14 -29.81 3.96
N GLU A 379 23.15 -29.75 3.09
CA GLU A 379 23.32 -29.42 1.68
C GLU A 379 22.70 -28.04 1.48
N GLU A 380 23.43 -27.13 0.83
CA GLU A 380 22.82 -25.92 0.27
C GLU A 380 21.58 -26.38 -0.48
N ALA A 381 20.41 -26.01 0.04
CA ALA A 381 19.19 -26.18 -0.69
C ALA A 381 19.33 -25.30 -1.93
N ASP A 382 19.79 -25.90 -3.02
CA ASP A 382 19.22 -25.62 -4.33
C ASP A 382 17.72 -25.93 -4.18
N LEU A 383 17.02 -24.96 -3.59
CA LEU A 383 15.60 -24.77 -3.78
C LEU A 383 15.43 -24.89 -5.27
N ASP A 384 14.74 -25.94 -5.69
CA ASP A 384 14.45 -26.17 -7.09
C ASP A 384 13.48 -25.07 -7.56
N TRP A 385 14.08 -23.91 -7.89
CA TRP A 385 13.40 -22.72 -8.39
C TRP A 385 12.86 -22.93 -9.81
N SER A 386 13.02 -24.13 -10.40
CA SER A 386 12.44 -24.46 -11.71
C SER A 386 10.91 -24.62 -11.65
N ASN A 387 10.34 -24.96 -10.49
CA ASN A 387 8.88 -25.04 -10.31
C ASN A 387 8.20 -23.69 -10.04
N HIS A 388 8.95 -22.58 -9.99
CA HIS A 388 8.35 -21.25 -9.86
C HIS A 388 7.85 -20.69 -11.18
N GLU A 389 8.17 -21.31 -12.34
CA GLU A 389 7.51 -20.95 -13.60
C GLU A 389 5.98 -21.15 -13.55
N ASP A 390 5.50 -22.08 -12.70
CA ASP A 390 4.06 -22.39 -12.54
C ASP A 390 3.31 -21.47 -11.54
N VAL A 391 4.00 -20.63 -10.78
CA VAL A 391 3.35 -19.65 -9.88
C VAL A 391 3.17 -18.29 -10.57
N TYR A 392 3.96 -18.01 -11.61
CA TYR A 392 3.81 -16.83 -12.45
C TYR A 392 2.84 -17.01 -13.62
N SER A 393 2.24 -18.20 -13.77
CA SER A 393 1.11 -18.48 -14.66
C SER A 393 -0.25 -18.20 -14.00
N ASN A 394 -0.32 -17.24 -13.06
CA ASN A 394 -1.57 -16.58 -12.69
C ASN A 394 -1.60 -15.15 -13.26
N PRO A 395 -2.04 -14.99 -14.52
CA PRO A 395 -2.01 -13.75 -15.25
C PRO A 395 -3.32 -13.02 -15.00
N ASN A 396 -3.46 -12.35 -13.85
CA ASN A 396 -4.51 -11.33 -13.70
C ASN A 396 -4.05 -9.95 -14.22
N ILE A 397 -3.00 -9.93 -15.03
CA ILE A 397 -2.80 -8.92 -16.07
C ILE A 397 -3.00 -9.68 -17.39
N ASN A 398 -4.07 -9.37 -18.11
CA ASN A 398 -4.38 -9.92 -19.42
C ASN A 398 -3.22 -9.71 -20.41
N THR A 399 -2.29 -10.66 -20.52
CA THR A 399 -1.27 -10.72 -21.58
C THR A 399 -1.11 -12.13 -22.16
N GLU A 400 -2.20 -12.91 -22.16
CA GLU A 400 -2.23 -14.21 -22.86
C GLU A 400 -2.24 -14.10 -24.40
N GLU A 401 -2.34 -12.90 -24.97
CA GLU A 401 -2.10 -12.69 -26.39
C GLU A 401 -0.64 -12.25 -26.62
N SER A 402 0.29 -13.20 -26.49
CA SER A 402 1.62 -13.00 -27.08
C SER A 402 1.44 -12.78 -28.58
N GLU A 403 1.93 -11.67 -29.10
CA GLU A 403 1.78 -11.32 -30.52
C GLU A 403 2.27 -12.47 -31.42
N GLU A 404 1.43 -12.91 -32.36
CA GLU A 404 1.79 -14.00 -33.25
C GLU A 404 2.99 -13.61 -34.14
N VAL A 405 4.00 -14.48 -34.18
CA VAL A 405 5.14 -14.30 -35.08
C VAL A 405 4.68 -14.54 -36.52
N THR A 406 4.82 -13.52 -37.37
CA THR A 406 4.45 -13.56 -38.79
C THR A 406 5.70 -13.71 -39.67
N GLU A 407 5.52 -14.05 -40.95
CA GLU A 407 6.63 -14.08 -41.90
C GLU A 407 7.27 -12.69 -42.10
N GLU A 408 6.50 -11.61 -41.92
CA GLU A 408 7.06 -10.25 -41.95
C GLU A 408 8.08 -10.05 -40.81
N HIS A 409 7.78 -10.55 -39.61
CA HIS A 409 8.71 -10.52 -38.48
C HIS A 409 9.99 -11.32 -38.76
N MET A 410 9.85 -12.51 -39.35
CA MET A 410 10.99 -13.35 -39.74
C MET A 410 11.87 -12.67 -40.79
N GLU A 411 11.27 -12.02 -41.79
CA GLU A 411 12.02 -11.28 -42.81
C GLU A 411 12.82 -10.12 -42.20
N ILE A 412 12.26 -9.40 -41.24
CA ILE A 412 13.01 -8.38 -40.49
C ILE A 412 14.13 -9.04 -39.68
N GLY A 413 13.86 -10.17 -39.01
CA GLY A 413 14.84 -10.98 -38.29
C GLY A 413 16.06 -11.37 -39.14
N ARG A 414 15.85 -11.92 -40.33
CA ARG A 414 16.94 -12.26 -41.28
C ARG A 414 17.77 -11.04 -41.67
N ARG A 415 17.11 -9.88 -41.86
CA ARG A 415 17.80 -8.61 -42.13
C ARG A 415 18.66 -8.16 -40.94
N ILE A 416 18.20 -8.38 -39.71
CA ILE A 416 18.97 -8.10 -38.48
C ILE A 416 20.24 -8.96 -38.47
N VAL A 417 20.12 -10.27 -38.70
CA VAL A 417 21.27 -11.20 -38.70
C VAL A 417 22.31 -10.78 -39.73
N LYS A 418 21.87 -10.48 -40.96
CA LYS A 418 22.75 -10.01 -42.03
C LYS A 418 23.45 -8.70 -41.66
N ALA A 419 22.74 -7.75 -41.04
CA ALA A 419 23.33 -6.51 -40.57
C ALA A 419 24.35 -6.78 -39.45
N ALA A 420 24.03 -7.63 -38.47
CA ALA A 420 24.91 -8.00 -37.37
C ALA A 420 26.20 -8.66 -37.88
N LEU A 421 26.10 -9.61 -38.81
CA LEU A 421 27.25 -10.27 -39.44
C LEU A 421 28.18 -9.24 -40.13
N SER A 422 27.61 -8.25 -40.81
CA SER A 422 28.40 -7.17 -41.44
C SER A 422 29.16 -6.29 -40.42
N LYS A 423 28.78 -6.33 -39.14
CA LYS A 423 29.41 -5.62 -38.03
C LYS A 423 30.27 -6.52 -37.14
N GLY A 424 30.58 -7.74 -37.57
CA GLY A 424 31.38 -8.69 -36.81
C GLY A 424 30.58 -9.58 -35.84
N GLY A 425 29.29 -9.78 -36.12
CA GLY A 425 28.39 -10.67 -35.37
C GLY A 425 27.94 -10.09 -34.02
N ILE A 426 27.58 -10.96 -33.09
CA ILE A 426 27.20 -10.58 -31.72
C ILE A 426 28.45 -10.37 -30.87
N ASN A 427 28.41 -9.43 -29.92
CA ASN A 427 29.39 -9.37 -28.85
C ASN A 427 29.03 -10.40 -27.76
N PRO A 428 29.82 -11.48 -27.57
CA PRO A 428 29.47 -12.59 -26.68
C PRO A 428 29.62 -12.26 -25.19
N ASP A 429 30.17 -11.10 -24.83
CA ASP A 429 30.36 -10.70 -23.44
C ASP A 429 29.00 -10.45 -22.75
N PRO A 430 28.60 -11.23 -21.72
CA PRO A 430 27.34 -11.01 -21.02
C PRO A 430 27.43 -9.90 -19.96
N SER A 431 28.55 -9.17 -19.89
CA SER A 431 28.74 -8.07 -18.94
C SER A 431 27.59 -7.05 -19.03
N PRO A 432 27.22 -6.40 -17.91
CA PRO A 432 26.18 -5.38 -17.89
C PRO A 432 26.40 -4.28 -18.94
N GLU A 433 27.66 -3.96 -19.21
CA GLU A 433 28.10 -2.95 -20.18
C GLU A 433 27.74 -3.29 -21.62
N ASN A 434 27.53 -4.58 -21.93
CA ASN A 434 27.23 -5.11 -23.25
C ASN A 434 25.80 -5.65 -23.38
N ARG A 435 24.84 -4.88 -22.84
CA ARG A 435 23.40 -5.15 -22.91
C ARG A 435 22.67 -3.95 -23.46
N TRP A 436 21.62 -4.21 -24.23
CA TRP A 436 20.70 -3.16 -24.63
C TRP A 436 19.41 -3.30 -23.85
N VAL A 437 19.06 -2.23 -23.15
CA VAL A 437 17.76 -2.09 -22.50
C VAL A 437 16.88 -1.28 -23.43
N ILE A 438 15.67 -1.77 -23.70
CA ILE A 438 14.67 -1.02 -24.46
C ILE A 438 13.66 -0.50 -23.44
N ARG A 439 13.52 0.82 -23.36
CA ARG A 439 12.54 1.47 -22.45
C ARG A 439 11.69 2.50 -23.17
N ARG A 440 10.42 2.55 -22.79
CA ARG A 440 9.53 3.68 -23.08
C ARG A 440 9.96 4.91 -22.28
N TRP A 441 9.76 6.10 -22.84
CA TRP A 441 10.01 7.38 -22.15
C TRP A 441 9.05 7.65 -20.99
N GLY A 442 7.89 6.98 -21.01
CA GLY A 442 6.85 7.09 -20.00
C GLY A 442 5.80 6.02 -20.22
N TYR A 443 5.02 5.73 -19.18
CA TYR A 443 4.09 4.60 -19.13
C TYR A 443 2.62 5.05 -19.17
N SER A 444 2.42 6.35 -19.41
CA SER A 444 1.13 6.99 -19.68
C SER A 444 1.24 7.91 -20.89
N TYR A 445 0.11 8.26 -21.49
CA TYR A 445 0.06 9.26 -22.55
C TYR A 445 0.61 10.62 -22.09
N GLU A 446 0.36 11.00 -20.84
CA GLU A 446 0.84 12.27 -20.28
C GLU A 446 2.36 12.30 -20.14
N GLU A 447 2.98 11.19 -19.75
CA GLU A 447 4.44 11.07 -19.62
C GLU A 447 5.14 10.86 -20.97
N ASN A 448 4.45 10.23 -21.92
CA ASN A 448 5.00 9.90 -23.23
C ASN A 448 4.03 10.27 -24.37
N PRO A 449 3.70 11.56 -24.54
CA PRO A 449 2.69 11.99 -25.51
C PRO A 449 3.11 11.74 -26.96
N ASN A 450 4.42 11.60 -27.20
CA ASN A 450 4.98 11.33 -28.52
C ASN A 450 5.17 9.83 -28.78
N GLY A 451 4.93 8.98 -27.78
CA GLY A 451 5.07 7.53 -27.94
C GLY A 451 6.49 7.17 -28.32
N MET A 452 7.47 7.54 -27.50
CA MET A 452 8.86 7.24 -27.77
C MET A 452 9.35 6.09 -26.89
N ALA A 453 10.12 5.18 -27.49
CA ALA A 453 11.00 4.26 -26.79
C ALA A 453 12.43 4.45 -27.28
N MET A 454 13.39 4.04 -26.45
CA MET A 454 14.80 4.12 -26.76
C MET A 454 15.57 2.87 -26.39
N PHE A 455 16.64 2.61 -27.14
CA PHE A 455 17.69 1.66 -26.78
C PHE A 455 18.73 2.36 -25.90
N MET A 456 18.88 1.89 -24.66
CA MET A 456 19.87 2.33 -23.69
C MET A 456 20.99 1.27 -23.58
N GLY A 457 22.25 1.71 -23.51
CA GLY A 457 23.40 0.82 -23.29
C GLY A 457 23.73 0.66 -21.80
N GLY A 458 23.91 -0.57 -21.32
CA GLY A 458 24.13 -0.88 -19.90
C GLY A 458 25.50 -0.52 -19.29
N GLY A 459 26.28 0.38 -19.91
CA GLY A 459 27.53 0.91 -19.31
C GLY A 459 28.78 0.94 -20.20
N GLY A 460 28.74 0.38 -21.42
CA GLY A 460 29.85 0.49 -22.39
C GLY A 460 29.89 1.84 -23.12
N PRO A 461 30.91 2.12 -23.96
CA PRO A 461 30.96 3.32 -24.80
C PRO A 461 29.70 3.35 -25.67
N LEU A 462 28.78 4.25 -25.29
CA LEU A 462 27.46 4.34 -25.87
C LEU A 462 27.54 4.39 -27.41
N PRO A 463 26.52 3.89 -28.12
CA PRO A 463 26.19 4.53 -29.38
C PRO A 463 26.03 6.03 -29.08
N VAL A 464 26.84 6.88 -29.71
CA VAL A 464 26.90 8.34 -29.48
C VAL A 464 25.51 9.02 -29.70
N SER A 465 24.50 8.27 -30.13
CA SER A 465 23.11 8.65 -30.21
C SER A 465 22.21 7.42 -29.91
N PRO A 466 21.31 7.46 -28.91
CA PRO A 466 20.36 6.38 -28.66
C PRO A 466 19.47 6.16 -29.89
N VAL A 467 19.16 4.91 -30.21
CA VAL A 467 18.12 4.63 -31.22
C VAL A 467 16.78 4.86 -30.57
N MET A 468 16.04 5.80 -31.14
CA MET A 468 14.68 6.10 -30.73
C MET A 468 13.73 5.57 -31.79
N PHE A 469 12.61 5.03 -31.36
CA PHE A 469 11.54 4.59 -32.25
C PHE A 469 10.18 4.95 -31.65
N GLU A 470 9.20 5.12 -32.53
CA GLU A 470 7.83 5.42 -32.15
C GLU A 470 7.14 4.15 -31.61
N VAL A 471 6.24 4.34 -30.66
CA VAL A 471 5.44 3.32 -29.99
C VAL A 471 3.97 3.70 -30.17
N ASP A 472 3.12 2.69 -30.27
CA ASP A 472 1.68 2.86 -30.48
C ASP A 472 0.97 3.19 -29.16
N HIS A 473 0.12 4.22 -29.17
CA HIS A 473 -0.74 4.55 -28.03
C HIS A 473 -2.08 3.84 -28.08
N GLU A 474 -2.54 3.36 -29.23
CA GLU A 474 -3.94 3.00 -29.45
C GLU A 474 -4.32 1.60 -28.93
N ARG A 475 -3.33 0.75 -28.63
CA ARG A 475 -3.57 -0.67 -28.29
C ARG A 475 -3.66 -0.99 -26.81
N GLY A 476 -3.05 -0.20 -25.93
CA GLY A 476 -3.08 -0.44 -24.49
C GLY A 476 -4.17 0.38 -23.82
N LYS A 477 -5.42 -0.08 -23.77
CA LYS A 477 -6.39 0.53 -22.87
C LYS A 477 -6.29 -0.13 -21.50
N ASP A 478 -5.92 0.62 -20.47
CA ASP A 478 -6.06 0.15 -19.09
C ASP A 478 -7.54 -0.14 -18.78
N PRO A 479 -7.86 -0.82 -17.66
CA PRO A 479 -9.24 -1.10 -17.24
C PRO A 479 -10.12 0.16 -17.06
N ASN A 480 -9.52 1.35 -17.06
CA ASN A 480 -10.18 2.66 -16.95
C ASN A 480 -10.16 3.44 -18.28
N ASP A 481 -9.93 2.78 -19.41
CA ASP A 481 -9.97 3.36 -20.75
C ASP A 481 -8.82 4.37 -21.03
N LYS A 482 -7.71 4.29 -20.28
CA LYS A 482 -6.51 5.12 -20.47
C LYS A 482 -5.50 4.45 -21.41
N TYR A 483 -4.94 5.24 -22.32
CA TYR A 483 -3.90 4.80 -23.26
C TYR A 483 -2.56 4.58 -22.55
N ILE A 484 -2.04 3.35 -22.64
CA ILE A 484 -0.73 2.92 -22.18
C ILE A 484 0.16 2.84 -23.44
N PRO A 485 1.22 3.66 -23.54
CA PRO A 485 2.21 3.54 -24.60
C PRO A 485 2.80 2.11 -24.61
N THR A 486 2.76 1.43 -25.74
CA THR A 486 3.34 0.09 -25.94
C THR A 486 3.88 -0.02 -27.36
N TYR A 487 4.80 -0.95 -27.61
CA TYR A 487 5.34 -1.20 -28.94
C TYR A 487 5.03 -2.62 -29.38
N THR A 488 4.88 -2.81 -30.68
CA THR A 488 4.70 -4.14 -31.27
C THR A 488 6.05 -4.85 -31.41
N LEU A 489 6.01 -6.17 -31.61
CA LEU A 489 7.17 -6.95 -32.02
C LEU A 489 7.82 -6.33 -33.27
N ARG A 490 7.01 -5.87 -34.23
CA ARG A 490 7.48 -5.20 -35.44
C ARG A 490 8.30 -3.94 -35.13
N ASP A 491 7.83 -3.09 -34.23
CA ASP A 491 8.49 -1.83 -33.89
C ASP A 491 9.87 -2.09 -33.27
N ILE A 492 9.95 -3.03 -32.32
CA ILE A 492 11.24 -3.44 -31.76
C ILE A 492 12.14 -4.03 -32.83
N LEU A 493 11.66 -4.95 -33.66
CA LEU A 493 12.49 -5.59 -34.69
C LEU A 493 13.07 -4.54 -35.64
N HIS A 494 12.31 -3.51 -36.01
CA HIS A 494 12.83 -2.38 -36.78
C HIS A 494 13.86 -1.55 -36.00
N GLY A 495 13.63 -1.31 -34.71
CA GLY A 495 14.60 -0.65 -33.84
C GLY A 495 15.92 -1.42 -33.72
N VAL A 496 15.84 -2.74 -33.51
CA VAL A 496 17.00 -3.65 -33.44
C VAL A 496 17.71 -3.68 -34.79
N LEU A 497 16.98 -3.71 -35.91
CA LEU A 497 17.56 -3.66 -37.25
C LEU A 497 18.33 -2.35 -37.48
N ASP A 498 17.71 -1.20 -37.18
CA ASP A 498 18.38 0.09 -37.30
C ASP A 498 19.66 0.12 -36.46
N ALA A 499 19.59 -0.36 -35.22
CA ALA A 499 20.75 -0.45 -34.34
C ALA A 499 21.82 -1.42 -34.87
N ALA A 500 21.43 -2.59 -35.42
CA ALA A 500 22.34 -3.57 -36.03
C ALA A 500 23.06 -3.02 -37.28
N THR A 501 22.43 -2.10 -38.03
CA THR A 501 23.09 -1.47 -39.18
C THR A 501 24.15 -0.45 -38.77
N ARG A 502 24.08 0.06 -37.54
CA ARG A 502 24.98 1.09 -37.01
C ARG A 502 26.09 0.47 -36.16
N TRP A 503 25.76 -0.51 -35.31
CA TRP A 503 26.66 -1.07 -34.31
C TRP A 503 26.64 -2.59 -34.26
N ARG A 504 27.61 -3.14 -33.55
CA ARG A 504 27.65 -4.55 -33.21
C ARG A 504 26.56 -4.84 -32.17
N LEU A 505 25.78 -5.91 -32.36
CA LEU A 505 24.69 -6.27 -31.45
C LEU A 505 25.22 -6.81 -30.12
N PRO A 506 24.53 -6.51 -28.99
CA PRO A 506 24.89 -7.03 -27.67
C PRO A 506 24.57 -8.52 -27.57
N GLY A 507 25.13 -9.19 -26.56
CA GLY A 507 24.75 -10.56 -26.24
C GLY A 507 23.34 -10.67 -25.65
N VAL A 508 22.81 -9.56 -25.12
CA VAL A 508 21.50 -9.50 -24.46
C VAL A 508 20.73 -8.24 -24.87
N ILE A 509 19.46 -8.42 -25.23
CA ILE A 509 18.47 -7.35 -25.43
C ILE A 509 17.39 -7.48 -24.37
N GLN A 510 16.96 -6.35 -23.79
CA GLN A 510 16.03 -6.33 -22.68
C GLN A 510 14.86 -5.34 -22.83
N PRO A 511 13.72 -5.77 -23.41
CA PRO A 511 12.55 -4.91 -23.51
C PRO A 511 11.77 -4.79 -22.20
N ASP A 512 11.20 -3.61 -21.97
CA ASP A 512 10.34 -3.31 -20.82
C ASP A 512 8.90 -3.80 -20.94
N ASP A 513 8.46 -4.14 -22.14
CA ASP A 513 7.17 -4.78 -22.38
C ASP A 513 7.34 -6.32 -22.36
N LEU A 514 6.64 -6.97 -21.44
CA LEU A 514 6.71 -8.42 -21.26
C LEU A 514 6.08 -9.17 -22.45
N GLY A 515 5.08 -8.58 -23.11
CA GLY A 515 4.32 -9.23 -24.20
C GLY A 515 5.17 -9.54 -25.43
N VAL A 516 6.23 -8.76 -25.66
CA VAL A 516 7.13 -8.93 -26.82
C VAL A 516 8.32 -9.84 -26.54
N VAL A 517 8.63 -10.17 -25.29
CA VAL A 517 9.88 -10.88 -24.91
C VAL A 517 9.96 -12.22 -25.62
N ARG A 518 8.93 -13.06 -25.49
CA ARG A 518 8.89 -14.39 -26.11
C ARG A 518 8.84 -14.35 -27.65
N PRO A 519 7.95 -13.54 -28.28
CA PRO A 519 7.95 -13.40 -29.74
C PRO A 519 9.28 -12.89 -30.31
N LEU A 520 9.93 -11.92 -29.64
CA LEU A 520 11.22 -11.38 -30.05
C LEU A 520 12.34 -12.41 -29.92
N GLU A 521 12.39 -13.13 -28.80
CA GLU A 521 13.34 -14.22 -28.58
C GLU A 521 13.22 -15.27 -29.68
N LYS A 522 11.98 -15.68 -30.00
CA LYS A 522 11.70 -16.66 -31.05
C LYS A 522 12.23 -16.21 -32.40
N VAL A 523 11.88 -15.00 -32.86
CA VAL A 523 12.31 -14.48 -34.16
C VAL A 523 13.83 -14.39 -34.24
N LEU A 524 14.48 -13.79 -33.23
CA LEU A 524 15.93 -13.62 -33.23
C LEU A 524 16.62 -14.99 -33.16
N LYS A 525 16.18 -15.89 -32.31
CA LYS A 525 16.78 -17.22 -32.19
C LYS A 525 16.70 -17.99 -33.51
N GLU A 526 15.51 -18.11 -34.10
CA GLU A 526 15.32 -18.85 -35.36
C GLU A 526 16.16 -18.24 -36.49
N CYS A 527 16.19 -16.91 -36.64
CA CYS A 527 16.96 -16.27 -37.71
C CYS A 527 18.48 -16.38 -37.51
N PHE A 528 18.98 -16.30 -36.27
CA PHE A 528 20.41 -16.46 -36.00
C PHE A 528 20.86 -17.92 -36.20
N GLU A 529 20.02 -18.89 -35.83
CA GLU A 529 20.26 -20.31 -36.07
C GLU A 529 20.26 -20.67 -37.57
N GLU A 530 19.45 -20.01 -38.40
CA GLU A 530 19.47 -20.19 -39.88
C GLU A 530 20.85 -19.91 -40.50
N GLU A 531 21.66 -19.05 -39.87
CA GLU A 531 23.00 -18.63 -40.35
C GLU A 531 24.16 -19.26 -39.54
N ASP A 532 23.88 -20.25 -38.67
CA ASP A 532 24.86 -20.90 -37.79
C ASP A 532 25.62 -19.91 -36.87
N VAL A 533 24.90 -18.89 -36.39
CA VAL A 533 25.42 -17.88 -35.46
C VAL A 533 24.74 -18.07 -34.11
N ASN A 534 25.49 -17.83 -33.02
CA ASN A 534 24.89 -17.78 -31.69
C ASN A 534 23.72 -16.79 -31.67
N ALA A 535 22.61 -17.14 -31.02
CA ALA A 535 21.47 -16.25 -30.89
C ALA A 535 21.71 -15.16 -29.84
N ILE A 536 21.05 -14.01 -30.02
CA ILE A 536 20.96 -12.97 -28.99
C ILE A 536 19.99 -13.46 -27.90
N SER A 537 20.39 -13.33 -26.64
CA SER A 537 19.49 -13.59 -25.51
C SER A 537 18.50 -12.44 -25.37
N VAL A 538 17.21 -12.75 -25.24
CA VAL A 538 16.17 -11.74 -24.96
C VAL A 538 15.67 -11.97 -23.54
N GLN A 539 15.73 -10.95 -22.70
CA GLN A 539 15.34 -11.01 -21.29
C GLN A 539 14.41 -9.86 -20.98
N TRP A 540 13.40 -10.02 -20.14
CA TRP A 540 12.57 -8.88 -19.78
C TRP A 540 13.39 -7.83 -19.01
N TYR A 541 12.96 -6.57 -19.00
CA TYR A 541 13.48 -5.54 -18.11
C TYR A 541 12.32 -4.86 -17.39
N PRO A 542 12.14 -5.01 -16.08
CA PRO A 542 10.97 -4.48 -15.41
C PRO A 542 10.92 -2.95 -15.56
N PRO A 543 9.72 -2.38 -15.78
CA PRO A 543 9.54 -0.95 -15.71
C PRO A 543 9.96 -0.48 -14.30
N PRO A 544 10.54 0.72 -14.19
CA PRO A 544 10.89 1.27 -12.88
C PRO A 544 9.61 1.38 -12.05
N SER A 545 9.71 1.07 -10.76
CA SER A 545 8.60 1.41 -9.85
C SER A 545 8.31 2.91 -9.90
N GLU A 546 7.07 3.29 -9.60
CA GLU A 546 6.70 4.72 -9.49
C GLU A 546 7.68 5.45 -8.55
N GLU A 547 8.09 4.80 -7.46
CA GLU A 547 9.11 5.31 -6.55
C GLU A 547 10.47 5.58 -7.19
N GLU A 548 10.94 4.66 -8.03
CA GLU A 548 12.21 4.76 -8.73
C GLU A 548 12.18 5.92 -9.72
N SER A 549 11.12 6.03 -10.51
CA SER A 549 10.90 7.14 -11.45
C SER A 549 10.85 8.50 -10.75
N ASP A 550 10.13 8.60 -9.65
CA ASP A 550 10.01 9.84 -8.87
C ASP A 550 11.34 10.25 -8.21
N TYR A 551 12.10 9.26 -7.72
CA TYR A 551 13.42 9.49 -7.14
C TYR A 551 14.39 10.01 -8.19
N ALA A 552 14.38 9.39 -9.37
CA ALA A 552 15.15 9.77 -10.55
C ALA A 552 14.98 11.27 -10.89
N THR A 553 13.74 11.75 -10.99
CA THR A 553 13.42 13.15 -11.30
C THR A 553 13.85 14.13 -10.19
N ALA A 554 13.69 13.75 -8.91
CA ALA A 554 13.88 14.67 -7.79
C ALA A 554 15.34 15.13 -7.56
N PHE A 555 16.33 14.32 -7.98
CA PHE A 555 17.74 14.58 -7.70
C PHE A 555 18.51 15.24 -8.85
N GLY A 556 17.81 15.81 -9.84
CA GLY A 556 18.47 16.58 -10.91
C GLY A 556 19.42 15.73 -11.75
N ASN A 557 19.25 14.41 -11.73
CA ASN A 557 19.53 13.64 -12.92
C ASN A 557 18.47 14.06 -13.92
N ASP A 558 18.71 15.17 -14.63
CA ASP A 558 17.84 15.68 -15.71
C ASP A 558 17.60 14.61 -16.79
N ASN A 559 18.31 13.48 -16.71
CA ASN A 559 17.76 12.15 -16.92
C ASN A 559 18.64 11.14 -16.14
N PRO A 560 18.11 10.15 -15.40
CA PRO A 560 18.85 8.93 -15.12
C PRO A 560 18.78 7.93 -16.29
N PHE A 561 18.09 8.31 -17.37
CA PHE A 561 17.75 7.47 -18.51
C PHE A 561 18.47 7.92 -19.79
#